data_AF-A0A015JFH8-F1
#
_entry.id   AF-A0A015JFH8-F1
#
_cell.length_a   1.000
_cell.length_b   1.000
_cell.length_c   1.000
_cell.angle_alpha   90.00
_cell.angle_beta   90.00
_cell.angle_gamma   90.00
#
_symmetry.space_group_name_H-M   'P 1'
#
loop_
_entity.id
_entity.type
_entity.pdbx_description
1 polymer ?
#
loop_
_entity_poly.entity_id
_entity_poly.type
_entity_poly.pdbx_seq_one_letter_code
_entity_poly.pdbx_strand_id
1 'polypeptide(L)'
;MLTLGLLPGSSEIKLHKINHYLAPIVDELLEFWDGIEIPAAKKNIRLALICCSNDIPAARKLCGHISASVSCHRCYKTANSNGNGNKSNFGGFDDMVDWFVERDLDEHRWNAELWRLCKSEEERKRHMSSTHVRWSELL
;
A
#
# COMPACT_ATOMS: atom_id res chain seq x y z
N MET A 1 12.14 15.79 14.69
CA MET A 1 11.29 14.59 14.48
C MET A 1 9.90 14.95 14.98
N LEU A 2 8.90 14.97 14.11
CA LEU A 2 7.51 15.27 14.47
C LEU A 2 6.75 13.94 14.50
N THR A 3 6.17 13.57 15.64
CA THR A 3 5.42 12.33 15.80
C THR A 3 3.95 12.63 15.57
N LEU A 4 3.45 12.26 14.38
CA LEU A 4 2.05 12.49 13.97
C LEU A 4 1.05 11.55 14.65
N GLY A 5 1.51 10.39 15.11
CA GLY A 5 0.66 9.43 15.79
C GLY A 5 1.44 8.27 16.37
N LEU A 6 0.89 7.69 17.44
CA LEU A 6 1.31 6.40 17.95
C LEU A 6 0.15 5.44 17.70
N LEU A 7 0.44 4.32 17.05
CA LEU A 7 -0.52 3.24 16.86
C LEU A 7 -0.31 2.25 18.00
N PRO A 8 -1.06 2.35 19.13
CA PRO A 8 -0.87 1.43 20.24
C PRO A 8 -1.36 0.04 19.83
N GLY A 9 -0.49 -0.96 19.96
CA GLY A 9 -0.88 -2.34 19.70
C GLY A 9 -0.05 -3.31 20.52
N SER A 10 -0.70 -4.03 21.44
CA SER A 10 -0.22 -5.33 21.90
C SER A 10 -0.36 -6.41 20.80
N SER A 11 -1.11 -6.10 19.74
CA SER A 11 -1.28 -6.90 18.52
C SER A 11 -1.37 -6.00 17.29
N GLU A 12 -0.93 -6.51 16.14
CA GLU A 12 -0.83 -5.77 14.89
C GLU A 12 -2.21 -5.30 14.38
N ILE A 13 -2.31 -4.03 13.93
CA ILE A 13 -3.57 -3.49 13.39
C ILE A 13 -3.99 -4.33 12.18
N LYS A 14 -5.19 -4.90 12.27
CA LYS A 14 -5.72 -5.82 11.25
C LYS A 14 -6.08 -5.06 9.97
N LEU A 15 -5.47 -5.50 8.87
CA LEU A 15 -5.96 -5.33 7.50
C LEU A 15 -6.25 -3.85 7.13
N HIS A 16 -7.49 -3.49 6.82
CA HIS A 16 -7.88 -2.15 6.36
C HIS A 16 -8.14 -1.15 7.49
N LYS A 17 -8.13 -1.57 8.77
CA LYS A 17 -8.42 -0.67 9.89
C LYS A 17 -7.37 0.43 10.09
N ILE A 18 -6.16 0.22 9.55
CA ILE A 18 -5.11 1.24 9.53
C ILE A 18 -5.58 2.52 8.82
N ASN A 19 -6.48 2.40 7.84
CA ASN A 19 -7.01 3.53 7.10
C ASN A 19 -7.78 4.51 7.98
N HIS A 20 -8.44 4.05 9.06
CA HIS A 20 -9.10 4.94 10.00
C HIS A 20 -8.12 5.86 10.75
N TYR A 21 -6.86 5.46 10.88
CA TYR A 21 -5.81 6.27 11.47
C TYR A 21 -5.10 7.15 10.42
N LEU A 22 -4.95 6.64 9.21
CA LEU A 22 -4.28 7.34 8.12
C LEU A 22 -5.15 8.46 7.54
N ALA A 23 -6.47 8.27 7.45
CA ALA A 23 -7.39 9.21 6.80
C ALA A 23 -7.20 10.67 7.29
N PRO A 24 -7.28 11.00 8.59
CA PRO A 24 -7.09 12.38 9.03
C PRO A 24 -5.68 12.92 8.76
N ILE A 25 -4.66 12.06 8.77
CA ILE A 25 -3.28 12.46 8.46
C ILE A 25 -3.14 12.78 6.97
N VAL A 26 -3.77 11.98 6.11
CA VAL A 26 -3.78 12.19 4.67
C VAL A 26 -4.55 13.46 4.32
N ASP A 27 -5.69 13.71 4.95
CA ASP A 27 -6.47 14.95 4.78
C ASP A 27 -5.60 16.18 5.07
N GLU A 28 -4.89 16.21 6.20
CA GLU A 28 -3.96 17.31 6.52
C GLU A 28 -2.83 17.42 5.49
N LEU A 29 -2.22 16.29 5.08
CA LEU A 29 -1.14 16.29 4.09
C LEU A 29 -1.59 16.82 2.73
N LEU A 30 -2.83 16.57 2.33
CA LEU A 30 -3.40 17.11 1.10
C LEU A 30 -3.57 18.63 1.18
N GLU A 31 -4.01 19.18 2.32
CA GLU A 31 -4.05 20.64 2.51
C GLU A 31 -2.64 21.25 2.40
N PHE A 32 -1.63 20.61 3.01
CA PHE A 32 -0.24 21.05 2.92
C PHE A 32 0.39 20.84 1.54
N TRP A 33 -0.13 19.97 0.70
CA TRP A 33 0.39 19.75 -0.65
C TRP A 33 0.22 20.99 -1.52
N ASP A 34 -0.96 21.61 -1.46
CA ASP A 34 -1.27 22.86 -2.16
C ASP A 34 -0.54 24.06 -1.53
N GLY A 35 -0.31 23.99 -0.22
CA GLY A 35 0.54 24.88 0.56
C GLY A 35 -0.27 25.80 1.47
N ILE A 36 0.17 25.91 2.73
CA ILE A 36 -0.53 26.66 3.76
C ILE A 36 0.27 27.89 4.14
N GLU A 37 -0.38 29.04 4.25
CA GLU A 37 0.23 30.26 4.75
C GLU A 37 0.30 30.23 6.28
N ILE A 38 1.50 30.34 6.84
CA ILE A 38 1.68 30.52 8.29
C ILE A 38 1.70 32.02 8.58
N PRO A 39 0.64 32.59 9.20
CA PRO A 39 0.51 34.05 9.36
C PRO A 39 1.66 34.66 10.17
N ALA A 40 2.11 33.96 11.21
CA ALA A 40 3.20 34.39 12.07
C ALA A 40 4.55 34.48 11.32
N ALA A 41 4.74 33.66 10.27
CA ALA A 41 5.97 33.60 9.50
C ALA A 41 5.88 34.34 8.15
N LYS A 42 4.67 34.72 7.70
CA LYS A 42 4.38 35.25 6.36
C LYS A 42 5.00 34.39 5.25
N LYS A 43 4.94 33.07 5.43
CA LYS A 43 5.51 32.09 4.51
C LYS A 43 4.45 31.06 4.14
N ASN A 44 4.42 30.71 2.87
CA ASN A 44 3.72 29.53 2.39
C ASN A 44 4.62 28.30 2.60
N ILE A 45 4.10 27.28 3.27
CA ILE A 45 4.80 26.03 3.53
C ILE A 45 4.06 24.90 2.84
N ARG A 46 4.82 24.06 2.14
CA ARG A 46 4.35 22.78 1.58
C ARG A 46 4.99 21.62 2.31
N LEU A 47 4.22 20.55 2.50
CA LEU A 47 4.70 19.31 3.10
C LEU A 47 4.55 18.17 2.10
N ALA A 48 5.54 17.28 2.09
CA ALA A 48 5.49 16.03 1.36
C ALA A 48 5.88 14.89 2.31
N LEU A 49 5.14 13.77 2.22
CA LEU A 49 5.43 12.57 3.00
C LEU A 49 6.32 11.62 2.19
N ILE A 50 7.42 11.17 2.79
CA ILE A 50 8.28 10.13 2.21
C ILE A 50 8.35 8.94 3.17
N CYS A 51 7.79 7.82 2.75
CA CYS A 51 7.74 6.58 3.52
C CYS A 51 9.04 5.76 3.36
N CYS A 52 10.18 6.29 3.81
CA CYS A 52 11.50 5.70 3.57
C CYS A 52 11.98 4.66 4.61
N SER A 53 11.36 4.60 5.79
CA SER A 53 11.80 3.74 6.91
C SER A 53 10.70 2.78 7.35
N ASN A 54 10.35 1.85 6.47
CA ASN A 54 9.39 0.78 6.74
C ASN A 54 10.02 -0.58 6.42
N ASP A 55 9.60 -1.60 7.16
CA ASP A 55 9.83 -2.97 6.73
C ASP A 55 8.89 -3.33 5.56
N ILE A 56 9.18 -4.45 4.89
CA ILE A 56 8.37 -4.89 3.73
C ILE A 56 6.88 -5.08 4.11
N PRO A 57 6.53 -5.70 5.26
CA PRO A 57 5.13 -5.79 5.68
C PRO A 57 4.44 -4.43 5.87
N ALA A 58 5.07 -3.45 6.51
CA ALA A 58 4.51 -2.13 6.69
C ALA A 58 4.35 -1.39 5.36
N ALA A 59 5.36 -1.41 4.50
CA ALA A 59 5.30 -0.80 3.16
C ALA A 59 4.12 -1.36 2.35
N ARG A 60 3.94 -2.69 2.35
CA ARG A 60 2.82 -3.35 1.69
C ARG A 60 1.47 -2.84 2.21
N LYS A 61 1.31 -2.72 3.53
CA LYS A 61 0.06 -2.24 4.13
C LYS A 61 -0.25 -0.78 3.77
N LEU A 62 0.77 0.07 3.72
CA LEU A 62 0.62 1.48 3.34
C LEU A 62 0.32 1.63 1.84
N CYS A 63 0.90 0.79 0.99
CA CYS A 63 0.71 0.85 -0.47
C CYS A 63 -0.40 -0.09 -0.99
N GLY A 64 -1.28 -0.60 -0.13
CA GLY A 64 -2.41 -1.43 -0.56
C GLY A 64 -2.05 -2.83 -1.08
N HIS A 65 -0.81 -3.29 -0.92
CA HIS A 65 -0.38 -4.65 -1.25
C HIS A 65 -0.59 -5.59 -0.06
N ILE A 66 -0.99 -6.84 -0.31
CA ILE A 66 -1.39 -7.74 0.79
C ILE A 66 -0.71 -9.10 0.76
N SER A 67 -0.30 -9.56 -0.42
CA SER A 67 0.20 -10.93 -0.53
C SER A 67 1.70 -11.01 -0.31
N ALA A 68 2.11 -11.95 0.56
CA ALA A 68 3.49 -12.39 0.63
C ALA A 68 3.95 -12.99 -0.70
N SER A 69 3.04 -13.59 -1.49
CA SER A 69 3.32 -14.15 -2.82
C SER A 69 3.63 -13.08 -3.87
N VAL A 70 3.38 -11.79 -3.62
CA VAL A 70 3.79 -10.69 -4.49
C VAL A 70 4.99 -10.03 -3.82
N SER A 71 6.21 -10.37 -4.26
CA SER A 71 7.45 -9.87 -3.64
C SER A 71 7.76 -8.42 -3.98
N CYS A 72 7.29 -7.94 -5.14
CA CYS A 72 7.67 -6.65 -5.68
C CYS A 72 6.50 -5.66 -5.72
N HIS A 73 6.77 -4.41 -5.30
CA HIS A 73 5.83 -3.30 -5.45
C HIS A 73 5.83 -2.73 -6.87
N ARG A 74 6.87 -3.00 -7.68
CA ARG A 74 7.02 -2.47 -9.04
C ARG A 74 6.56 -3.41 -10.13
N CYS A 75 6.56 -4.72 -9.89
CA CYS A 75 6.24 -5.69 -10.94
C CYS A 75 5.21 -6.73 -10.50
N TYR A 76 4.62 -7.40 -11.48
CA TYR A 76 3.61 -8.43 -11.28
C TYR A 76 4.16 -9.81 -10.90
N LYS A 77 5.48 -9.96 -10.70
CA LYS A 77 6.08 -11.26 -10.34
C LYS A 77 5.47 -11.82 -9.05
N THR A 78 4.91 -13.01 -9.16
CA THR A 78 4.39 -13.79 -8.04
C THR A 78 5.33 -14.93 -7.69
N ALA A 79 5.20 -15.45 -6.48
CA ALA A 79 5.88 -16.66 -6.07
C ALA A 79 5.34 -17.84 -6.86
N ASN A 80 6.21 -18.64 -7.45
CA ASN A 80 5.80 -19.86 -8.14
C ASN A 80 5.29 -20.86 -7.09
N SER A 81 4.07 -21.35 -7.31
CA SER A 81 3.55 -22.52 -6.62
C SER A 81 3.65 -23.70 -7.56
N ASN A 82 4.71 -24.50 -7.44
CA ASN A 82 4.71 -25.82 -8.06
C ASN A 82 3.69 -26.64 -7.25
N GLY A 83 2.54 -26.96 -7.84
CA GLY A 83 1.33 -27.51 -7.21
C GLY A 83 1.46 -28.82 -6.40
N ASN A 84 2.67 -29.20 -5.98
CA ASN A 84 3.03 -30.37 -5.19
C ASN A 84 3.35 -30.05 -3.71
N GLY A 85 2.80 -28.98 -3.15
CA GLY A 85 2.99 -28.65 -1.72
C GLY A 85 4.39 -28.15 -1.33
N ASN A 86 5.24 -27.82 -2.31
CA ASN A 86 6.54 -27.20 -2.06
C ASN A 86 6.41 -25.72 -1.69
N LYS A 87 7.35 -25.23 -0.87
CA LYS A 87 7.46 -23.81 -0.50
C LYS A 87 7.49 -22.93 -1.75
N SER A 88 6.68 -21.87 -1.73
CA SER A 88 6.65 -20.85 -2.77
C SER A 88 8.06 -20.30 -2.98
N ASN A 89 8.55 -20.27 -4.22
CA ASN A 89 9.86 -19.69 -4.54
C ASN A 89 9.68 -18.41 -5.37
N PHE A 90 10.59 -17.45 -5.20
CA PHE A 90 10.64 -16.23 -6.01
C PHE A 90 11.68 -16.31 -7.12
N GLY A 91 12.16 -17.51 -7.45
CA GLY A 91 13.23 -17.72 -8.45
C GLY A 91 12.78 -17.44 -9.89
N GLY A 92 13.62 -17.83 -10.85
CA GLY A 92 13.40 -17.52 -12.27
C GLY A 92 13.60 -16.04 -12.53
N PHE A 93 14.76 -15.53 -12.12
CA PHE A 93 15.22 -14.16 -12.41
C PHE A 93 16.11 -14.11 -13.66
N ASP A 94 16.30 -15.25 -14.33
CA ASP A 94 17.31 -15.46 -15.36
C ASP A 94 17.08 -14.59 -16.60
N ASP A 95 15.81 -14.28 -16.95
CA ASP A 95 15.46 -13.37 -18.04
C ASP A 95 14.53 -12.24 -17.58
N MET A 96 15.11 -11.08 -17.26
CA MET A 96 14.38 -9.91 -16.79
C MET A 96 13.32 -9.41 -17.77
N VAL A 97 13.54 -9.54 -19.07
CA VAL A 97 12.59 -9.04 -20.08
C VAL A 97 11.27 -9.79 -19.99
N ASP A 98 11.33 -11.09 -19.70
CA ASP A 98 10.16 -11.95 -19.64
C ASP A 98 9.41 -11.84 -18.30
N TRP A 99 10.12 -11.77 -17.18
CA TRP A 99 9.47 -11.77 -15.85
C TRP A 99 9.17 -10.37 -15.30
N PHE A 100 9.89 -9.33 -15.73
CA PHE A 100 9.68 -7.97 -15.23
C PHE A 100 8.59 -7.27 -16.05
N VAL A 101 7.35 -7.46 -15.62
CA VAL A 101 6.22 -6.66 -16.11
C VAL A 101 5.94 -5.58 -15.08
N GLU A 102 6.20 -4.32 -15.44
CA GLU A 102 5.96 -3.17 -14.57
C GLU A 102 4.46 -3.05 -14.26
N ARG A 103 4.16 -2.69 -13.00
CA ARG A 103 2.79 -2.43 -12.55
C ARG A 103 2.33 -1.10 -13.08
N ASP A 104 1.13 -1.09 -13.63
CA ASP A 104 0.43 0.14 -13.94
C ASP A 104 -0.15 0.73 -12.64
N LEU A 105 0.24 1.97 -12.34
CA LEU A 105 -0.23 2.69 -11.16
C LEU A 105 -1.73 2.99 -11.23
N ASP A 106 -2.26 3.24 -12.43
CA ASP A 106 -3.67 3.54 -12.61
C ASP A 106 -4.51 2.27 -12.45
N GLU A 107 -4.03 1.12 -12.96
CA GLU A 107 -4.64 -0.18 -12.69
C GLU A 107 -4.61 -0.53 -11.20
N HIS A 108 -3.50 -0.25 -10.51
CA HIS A 108 -3.37 -0.49 -9.08
C HIS A 108 -4.36 0.33 -8.27
N ARG A 109 -4.50 1.63 -8.57
CA ARG A 109 -5.50 2.51 -7.96
C ARG A 109 -6.94 2.09 -8.27
N TRP A 110 -7.21 1.75 -9.52
CA TRP A 110 -8.52 1.27 -9.94
C TRP A 110 -8.94 0.01 -9.17
N ASN A 111 -8.05 -0.97 -9.04
CA ASN A 111 -8.30 -2.18 -8.26
C ASN A 111 -8.49 -1.89 -6.77
N ALA A 112 -7.70 -0.98 -6.21
CA ALA A 112 -7.87 -0.54 -4.83
C ALA A 112 -9.27 0.08 -4.59
N GLU A 113 -9.78 0.84 -5.55
CA GLU A 113 -11.09 1.47 -5.47
C GLU A 113 -12.23 0.46 -5.65
N LEU A 114 -12.09 -0.48 -6.58
CA LEU A 114 -13.02 -1.61 -6.70
C LEU A 114 -13.09 -2.42 -5.40
N TRP A 115 -11.94 -2.63 -4.74
CA TRP A 115 -11.90 -3.26 -3.42
C TRP A 115 -12.64 -2.43 -2.37
N ARG A 116 -12.49 -1.10 -2.38
CA ARG A 116 -13.18 -0.18 -1.45
C ARG A 116 -14.69 -0.28 -1.59
N LEU A 117 -15.18 -0.41 -2.82
CA LEU A 117 -16.60 -0.49 -3.17
C LEU A 117 -17.22 -1.88 -2.89
N CYS A 118 -16.42 -2.91 -2.61
CA CYS A 118 -16.93 -4.22 -2.21
C CYS A 118 -17.75 -4.13 -0.92
N LYS A 119 -18.93 -4.76 -0.91
CA LYS A 119 -19.92 -4.65 0.18
C LYS A 119 -19.72 -5.70 1.26
N SER A 120 -19.12 -6.84 0.93
CA SER A 120 -18.87 -7.94 1.87
C SER A 120 -17.40 -8.28 2.02
N GLU A 121 -17.05 -8.89 3.15
CA GLU A 121 -15.71 -9.44 3.39
C GLU A 121 -15.36 -10.55 2.38
N GLU A 122 -16.35 -11.33 1.95
CA GLU A 122 -16.19 -12.38 0.94
C GLU A 122 -15.86 -11.80 -0.44
N GLU A 123 -16.52 -10.69 -0.83
CA GLU A 123 -16.18 -9.96 -2.05
C GLU A 123 -14.77 -9.39 -1.99
N ARG A 124 -14.41 -8.75 -0.87
CA ARG A 124 -13.05 -8.22 -0.65
C ARG A 124 -12.00 -9.32 -0.74
N LYS A 125 -12.23 -10.47 -0.10
CA LYS A 125 -11.31 -11.63 -0.16
C LYS A 125 -11.17 -12.16 -1.58
N ARG A 126 -12.28 -12.29 -2.32
CA ARG A 126 -12.24 -12.72 -3.73
C ARG A 126 -11.47 -11.72 -4.59
N HIS A 127 -11.75 -10.43 -4.47
CA HIS A 127 -11.02 -9.39 -5.20
C HIS A 127 -9.52 -9.41 -4.86
N MET A 128 -9.17 -9.49 -3.58
CA MET A 128 -7.78 -9.60 -3.14
C MET A 128 -7.08 -10.84 -3.69
N SER A 129 -7.79 -11.96 -3.84
CA SER A 129 -7.19 -13.19 -4.37
C SER A 129 -6.83 -13.08 -5.86
N SER A 130 -7.54 -12.23 -6.62
CA SER A 130 -7.26 -12.03 -8.05
C SER A 130 -6.26 -10.89 -8.27
N THR A 131 -6.40 -9.77 -7.56
CA THR A 131 -5.60 -8.55 -7.84
C THR A 131 -4.41 -8.39 -6.91
N HIS A 132 -4.44 -9.00 -5.72
CA HIS A 132 -3.47 -8.81 -4.63
C HIS A 132 -3.45 -7.39 -4.04
N VAL A 133 -4.50 -6.60 -4.31
CA VAL A 133 -4.63 -5.19 -3.94
C VAL A 133 -5.82 -4.98 -2.98
N ARG A 134 -5.69 -3.99 -2.09
CA ARG A 134 -6.79 -3.38 -1.32
C ARG A 134 -6.63 -1.87 -1.28
N TRP A 135 -7.70 -1.21 -0.85
CA TRP A 135 -7.68 0.19 -0.48
C TRP A 135 -6.68 0.52 0.65
N SER A 136 -5.97 1.62 0.46
CA SER A 136 -5.15 2.30 1.46
C SER A 136 -5.26 3.81 1.23
N GLU A 137 -5.30 4.60 2.30
CA GLU A 137 -5.41 6.07 2.21
C GLU A 137 -4.19 6.73 1.53
N LEU A 138 -3.04 6.05 1.50
CA LEU A 138 -1.81 6.57 0.89
C LEU A 138 -1.65 6.20 -0.60
N LEU A 139 -2.72 5.72 -1.26
CA LEU A 139 -2.72 5.26 -2.65
C LEU A 139 -3.40 6.26 -3.60
#